data_AF-A0A2E5NUJ4-F1
#
_entry.id   AF-A0A2E5NUJ4-F1
#
_cell.length_a   1.000
_cell.length_b   1.000
_cell.length_c   1.000
_cell.angle_alpha   90.00
_cell.angle_beta   90.00
_cell.angle_gamma   90.00
#
_symmetry.space_group_name_H-M   'P 1'
#
loop_
_entity.id
_entity.type
_entity.pdbx_description
1 polymer ?
#
loop_
_entity_poly.entity_id
_entity_poly.type
_entity_poly.pdbx_seq_one_letter_code
_entity_poly.pdbx_strand_id
1 'polypeptide(L)'
;MNPDHYVSLFIGRAADARAMIMFFALFHTGILVVLGFGGSGLEDSGVQLALAAVAVLTGLWSFFFLDDVMQDLYAAASDLPEEFASSNLGRRFDAVPVGVFRVVNLVVIALIVIAEVLAIY
;
A
#
# COMPACT_ATOMS: atom_id res chain seq x y z
N MET A 1 12.24 -16.12 -23.44
CA MET A 1 10.89 -15.95 -22.89
C MET A 1 10.20 -14.82 -23.65
N ASN A 2 8.87 -14.82 -23.85
CA ASN A 2 8.18 -13.82 -24.69
C ASN A 2 8.07 -12.46 -23.97
N PRO A 3 8.53 -11.32 -24.55
CA PRO A 3 8.37 -9.98 -24.00
C PRO A 3 6.93 -9.63 -23.57
N ASP A 4 5.93 -10.14 -24.29
CA ASP A 4 4.52 -9.92 -23.97
C ASP A 4 4.14 -10.42 -22.56
N HIS A 5 4.83 -11.47 -22.09
CA HIS A 5 4.59 -12.04 -20.77
C HIS A 5 5.02 -11.09 -19.65
N TYR A 6 6.19 -10.47 -19.77
CA TYR A 6 6.67 -9.48 -18.80
C TYR A 6 5.77 -8.25 -18.79
N VAL A 7 5.37 -7.75 -19.96
CA VAL A 7 4.42 -6.63 -20.06
C VAL A 7 3.09 -6.97 -19.38
N SER A 8 2.56 -8.19 -19.57
CA SER A 8 1.34 -8.62 -18.87
C SER A 8 1.51 -8.69 -17.35
N LEU A 9 2.68 -9.13 -16.87
CA LEU A 9 3.01 -9.18 -15.44
C LEU A 9 3.08 -7.76 -14.86
N PHE A 10 3.73 -6.83 -15.55
CA PHE A 10 3.78 -5.40 -15.18
C PHE A 10 2.38 -4.80 -15.03
N ILE A 11 1.50 -5.06 -16.00
CA ILE A 11 0.12 -4.56 -15.97
C ILE A 11 -0.64 -5.15 -14.78
N GLY A 12 -0.49 -6.45 -14.54
CA GLY A 12 -1.10 -7.16 -13.41
C GLY A 12 -0.66 -6.59 -12.07
N ARG A 13 0.66 -6.52 -11.82
CA ARG A 13 1.20 -5.98 -10.57
C ARG A 13 0.89 -4.50 -10.38
N ALA A 14 0.87 -3.70 -11.45
CA ALA A 14 0.40 -2.32 -11.36
C ALA A 14 -1.10 -2.23 -11.01
N ALA A 15 -1.93 -3.17 -11.47
CA ALA A 15 -3.34 -3.25 -11.08
C ALA A 15 -3.49 -3.64 -9.61
N ASP A 16 -2.70 -4.60 -9.14
CA ASP A 16 -2.63 -5.02 -7.74
C ASP A 16 -2.26 -3.84 -6.82
N ALA A 17 -1.26 -3.03 -7.18
CA ALA A 17 -0.91 -1.81 -6.45
C ALA A 17 -2.10 -0.85 -6.34
N ARG A 18 -2.80 -0.58 -7.45
CA ARG A 18 -3.98 0.32 -7.45
C ARG A 18 -5.11 -0.24 -6.58
N ALA A 19 -5.37 -1.54 -6.67
CA ALA A 19 -6.38 -2.19 -5.83
C ALA A 19 -6.03 -2.08 -4.34
N MET A 20 -4.76 -2.22 -3.98
CA MET A 20 -4.31 -2.13 -2.59
C MET A 20 -4.36 -0.71 -2.03
N ILE A 21 -4.06 0.29 -2.85
CA ILE A 21 -4.25 1.71 -2.47
C ILE A 21 -5.74 2.00 -2.22
N MET A 22 -6.64 1.50 -3.08
CA MET A 22 -8.09 1.66 -2.89
C MET A 22 -8.62 0.91 -1.67
N PHE A 23 -8.12 -0.31 -1.42
CA PHE A 23 -8.42 -1.08 -0.22
C PHE A 23 -8.06 -0.30 1.05
N PHE A 24 -6.82 0.21 1.11
CA PHE A 24 -6.36 1.05 2.22
C PHE A 24 -7.26 2.27 2.41
N ALA A 25 -7.47 3.04 1.35
CA ALA A 25 -8.28 4.26 1.41
C ALA A 25 -9.71 3.96 1.90
N LEU A 26 -10.33 2.87 1.46
CA LEU A 26 -11.68 2.49 1.85
C LEU A 26 -11.80 2.15 3.34
N PHE A 27 -10.91 1.31 3.86
CA PHE A 27 -10.94 0.89 5.27
C PHE A 27 -10.68 2.06 6.21
N HIS A 28 -9.63 2.83 5.94
CA HIS A 28 -9.27 3.97 6.78
C HIS A 28 -10.30 5.11 6.68
N THR A 29 -10.89 5.36 5.50
CA THR A 29 -12.04 6.28 5.41
C THR A 29 -13.25 5.77 6.20
N GLY A 30 -13.53 4.47 6.15
CA GLY A 30 -14.60 3.85 6.93
C GLY A 30 -14.39 4.00 8.43
N ILE A 31 -13.16 3.80 8.92
CA ILE A 31 -12.79 4.03 10.31
C ILE A 31 -13.03 5.50 10.69
N LEU A 32 -12.56 6.45 9.88
CA LEU A 32 -12.77 7.88 10.16
C LEU A 32 -14.26 8.26 10.23
N VAL A 33 -15.10 7.67 9.39
CA VAL A 33 -16.56 7.85 9.46
C VAL A 33 -17.10 7.29 10.79
N VAL A 34 -16.70 6.08 11.18
CA VAL A 34 -17.13 5.49 12.46
C VAL A 34 -16.67 6.34 13.65
N LEU A 35 -15.45 6.86 13.62
CA LEU A 35 -14.93 7.74 14.68
C LEU A 35 -15.68 9.08 14.73
N GLY A 36 -16.01 9.66 13.57
CA GLY A 36 -16.74 10.93 13.50
C GLY A 36 -18.21 10.84 13.95
N PHE A 37 -18.84 9.67 13.83
CA PHE A 37 -20.28 9.50 14.08
C PHE A 37 -20.63 8.46 15.16
N GLY A 38 -19.65 7.73 15.70
CA GLY A 38 -19.87 6.59 16.60
C GLY A 38 -20.42 6.97 17.98
N GLY A 39 -20.15 8.20 18.44
CA GLY A 39 -20.68 8.72 19.71
C GLY A 39 -20.45 7.78 20.90
N SER A 40 -21.47 7.59 21.73
CA SER A 40 -21.41 6.68 22.89
C SER A 40 -21.20 5.21 22.53
N GLY A 41 -21.41 4.80 21.27
CA GLY A 41 -21.11 3.45 20.81
C GLY A 41 -19.61 3.12 20.83
N LEU A 42 -18.75 4.15 20.84
CA LEU A 42 -17.29 3.99 20.95
C LEU A 42 -16.83 3.70 22.38
N GLU A 43 -17.68 3.84 23.39
CA GLU A 43 -17.33 3.54 24.79
C GLU A 43 -17.31 2.02 25.08
N ASP A 44 -17.87 1.20 24.18
CA ASP A 44 -17.82 -0.25 24.29
C ASP A 44 -16.41 -0.78 23.97
N SER A 45 -15.80 -1.46 24.94
CA SER A 45 -14.44 -2.00 24.81
C SER A 45 -14.26 -2.98 23.64
N GLY A 46 -15.33 -3.71 23.27
CA GLY A 46 -15.31 -4.62 22.14
C GLY A 46 -15.28 -3.88 20.81
N VAL A 47 -16.05 -2.79 20.70
CA VAL A 47 -16.03 -1.89 19.54
C VAL A 47 -14.66 -1.22 19.37
N GLN A 48 -14.09 -0.70 20.45
CA GLN A 48 -12.76 -0.09 20.43
C GLN A 48 -11.69 -1.08 19.95
N LEU A 49 -11.68 -2.29 20.52
CA LEU A 49 -10.75 -3.33 20.12
C LEU A 49 -10.93 -3.72 18.64
N ALA A 50 -12.18 -3.86 18.18
CA ALA A 50 -12.45 -4.21 16.79
C ALA A 50 -11.95 -3.13 15.82
N LEU A 51 -12.19 -1.85 16.12
CA LEU A 51 -11.73 -0.73 15.29
C LEU A 51 -10.20 -0.63 15.27
N ALA A 52 -9.56 -0.77 16.43
CA ALA A 52 -8.10 -0.73 16.54
C ALA A 52 -7.46 -1.90 15.79
N ALA A 53 -8.03 -3.11 15.93
CA ALA A 53 -7.56 -4.28 15.21
C ALA A 53 -7.70 -4.11 13.69
N VAL A 54 -8.85 -3.61 13.21
CA VAL A 54 -9.03 -3.35 11.77
C VAL A 54 -8.02 -2.32 11.29
N ALA A 55 -7.88 -1.17 11.96
CA ALA A 55 -6.92 -0.12 11.59
C ALA A 55 -5.49 -0.66 11.45
N VAL A 56 -5.02 -1.39 12.46
CA VAL A 56 -3.67 -1.96 12.48
C VAL A 56 -3.49 -3.03 11.40
N LEU A 57 -4.43 -3.98 11.30
CA LEU A 57 -4.30 -5.10 10.37
C LEU A 57 -4.40 -4.64 8.93
N THR A 58 -5.29 -3.71 8.59
CA THR A 58 -5.40 -3.18 7.22
C THR A 58 -4.18 -2.36 6.86
N GLY A 59 -3.65 -1.55 7.78
CA GLY A 59 -2.42 -0.79 7.56
C GLY A 59 -1.22 -1.70 7.30
N LEU A 60 -1.00 -2.71 8.15
CA LEU A 60 0.08 -3.68 7.97
C LEU A 60 -0.08 -4.49 6.68
N TRP A 61 -1.29 -4.98 6.40
CA TRP A 61 -1.58 -5.73 5.18
C TRP A 61 -1.27 -4.91 3.93
N SER A 62 -1.74 -3.66 3.88
CA SER A 62 -1.46 -2.76 2.75
C SER A 62 0.02 -2.44 2.59
N PHE A 63 0.76 -2.26 3.70
CA PHE A 63 2.20 -2.03 3.65
C PHE A 63 2.94 -3.22 3.03
N PHE A 64 2.73 -4.42 3.54
CA PHE A 64 3.43 -5.62 3.05
C PHE A 64 3.07 -5.94 1.60
N PHE A 65 1.79 -5.84 1.26
CA PHE A 65 1.35 -6.17 -0.09
C PHE A 65 1.83 -5.14 -1.12
N LEU A 66 1.84 -3.85 -0.78
CA LEU A 66 2.37 -2.83 -1.69
C LEU A 66 3.90 -2.97 -1.86
N ASP A 67 4.61 -3.36 -0.79
CA ASP A 67 6.05 -3.64 -0.90
C ASP A 67 6.34 -4.84 -1.80
N ASP A 68 5.60 -5.93 -1.64
CA ASP A 68 5.67 -7.14 -2.47
C ASP A 68 5.41 -6.83 -3.96
N VAL A 69 4.38 -6.03 -4.25
CA VAL A 69 4.10 -5.55 -5.62
C VAL A 69 5.28 -4.77 -6.20
N MET A 70 5.90 -3.90 -5.39
CA MET A 70 7.06 -3.15 -5.85
C MET A 70 8.24 -4.07 -6.12
N GLN A 71 8.52 -5.04 -5.26
CA GLN A 71 9.60 -6.02 -5.48
C GLN A 71 9.45 -6.75 -6.82
N ASP A 72 8.25 -7.23 -7.12
CA ASP A 72 7.97 -7.92 -8.38
C ASP A 72 8.13 -7.00 -9.60
N LEU A 73 7.70 -5.73 -9.49
CA LEU A 73 7.88 -4.76 -10.57
C LEU A 73 9.37 -4.51 -10.86
N TYR A 74 10.22 -4.42 -9.83
CA TYR A 74 11.67 -4.26 -10.03
C TYR A 74 12.32 -5.52 -10.60
N ALA A 75 11.95 -6.70 -10.10
CA ALA A 75 12.45 -7.97 -10.63
C ALA A 75 12.05 -8.17 -12.10
N ALA A 76 10.80 -7.87 -12.45
CA ALA A 76 10.33 -7.92 -13.83
C ALA A 76 11.07 -6.91 -14.73
N ALA A 77 11.50 -5.77 -14.19
CA ALA A 77 12.22 -4.75 -14.96
C ALA A 77 13.65 -5.15 -15.26
N SER A 78 14.32 -5.84 -14.32
CA SER A 78 15.67 -6.35 -14.53
C SER A 78 15.76 -7.41 -15.62
N ASP A 79 14.64 -8.06 -15.94
CA ASP A 79 14.55 -9.07 -17.00
C ASP A 79 14.23 -8.49 -18.39
N LEU A 80 13.96 -7.17 -18.49
CA LEU A 80 13.62 -6.52 -19.76
C LEU A 80 14.86 -6.31 -20.66
N PRO A 81 14.67 -6.23 -22.00
CA PRO A 81 15.78 -6.03 -22.94
C PRO A 81 16.54 -4.70 -22.72
N GLU A 82 17.78 -4.65 -23.19
CA GLU A 82 18.68 -3.49 -23.06
C GLU A 82 18.13 -2.21 -23.75
N GLU A 83 17.31 -2.37 -24.80
CA GLU A 83 16.59 -1.26 -25.43
C GLU A 83 15.61 -0.57 -24.46
N PHE A 84 14.97 -1.34 -23.57
CA PHE A 84 14.14 -0.77 -22.52
C PHE A 84 14.98 -0.05 -21.47
N ALA A 85 16.09 -0.65 -21.02
CA ALA A 85 16.98 -0.07 -20.02
C ALA A 85 17.57 1.28 -20.47
N SER A 86 17.93 1.39 -21.75
CA SER A 86 18.46 2.62 -22.36
C SER A 86 17.40 3.69 -22.66
N SER A 87 16.11 3.33 -22.62
CA SER A 87 15.01 4.28 -22.81
C SER A 87 14.89 5.29 -21.65
N ASN A 88 14.15 6.37 -21.87
CA ASN A 88 13.85 7.34 -20.80
C ASN A 88 13.07 6.71 -19.64
N LEU A 89 12.23 5.73 -19.93
CA LEU A 89 11.44 5.04 -18.91
C LEU A 89 12.31 4.11 -18.07
N GLY A 90 13.17 3.32 -18.71
CA GLY A 90 14.13 2.43 -18.03
C GLY A 90 15.07 3.20 -17.11
N ARG A 91 15.67 4.30 -17.61
CA ARG A 91 16.54 5.17 -16.80
C ARG A 91 15.82 5.79 -15.60
N ARG A 92 14.56 6.17 -15.76
CA ARG A 92 13.74 6.69 -14.64
C ARG A 92 13.45 5.58 -13.63
N PHE A 93 13.14 4.38 -14.10
CA PHE A 93 12.79 3.23 -13.27
C PHE A 93 13.99 2.78 -12.41
N ASP A 94 15.18 2.71 -13.00
CA ASP A 94 16.43 2.39 -12.29
C ASP A 94 16.82 3.45 -11.24
N ALA A 95 16.50 4.72 -11.51
CA ALA A 95 16.77 5.82 -10.60
C ALA A 95 15.80 5.91 -9.41
N VAL A 96 14.78 5.05 -9.30
CA VAL A 96 13.81 5.14 -8.21
C VAL A 96 14.46 4.72 -6.88
N PRO A 97 14.44 5.57 -5.84
CA PRO A 97 15.00 5.21 -4.55
C PRO A 97 14.01 4.33 -3.76
N VAL A 98 13.96 3.03 -4.09
CA VAL A 98 13.01 2.05 -3.52
C VAL A 98 13.02 2.05 -1.99
N GLY A 99 14.21 2.11 -1.38
CA GLY A 99 14.35 2.17 0.08
C GLY A 99 13.68 3.40 0.69
N VAL A 100 13.77 4.56 0.04
CA VAL A 100 13.10 5.79 0.50
C VAL A 100 11.59 5.65 0.36
N PHE A 101 11.10 5.12 -0.77
CA PHE A 101 9.67 4.90 -0.97
C PHE A 101 9.07 3.98 0.10
N ARG A 102 9.76 2.89 0.45
CA ARG A 102 9.37 1.97 1.53
C ARG A 102 9.25 2.67 2.88
N VAL A 103 10.25 3.47 3.24
CA VAL A 103 10.26 4.21 4.52
C VAL A 103 9.13 5.22 4.56
N VAL A 104 8.95 6.01 3.50
CA VAL A 104 7.86 7.00 3.43
C VAL A 104 6.51 6.31 3.52
N ASN A 105 6.31 5.20 2.79
CA ASN A 105 5.06 4.44 2.84
C ASN A 105 4.77 3.92 4.25
N LEU A 106 5.76 3.32 4.91
CA LEU A 106 5.63 2.85 6.29
C LEU A 106 5.26 4.00 7.24
N VAL A 107 5.95 5.14 7.13
CA VAL A 107 5.72 6.30 8.00
C VAL A 107 4.31 6.85 7.82
N VAL A 108 3.85 7.02 6.57
CA VAL A 108 2.50 7.53 6.29
C VAL A 108 1.43 6.61 6.85
N ILE A 109 1.55 5.29 6.60
CA ILE A 109 0.60 4.30 7.13
C ILE A 109 0.61 4.31 8.66
N ALA A 110 1.79 4.30 9.28
CA ALA A 110 1.92 4.32 10.73
C ALA A 110 1.29 5.56 11.36
N LEU A 111 1.50 6.75 10.76
CA LEU A 111 0.89 8.00 11.25
C LEU A 111 -0.64 7.96 11.18
N ILE A 112 -1.21 7.39 10.13
CA ILE A 112 -2.66 7.23 9.99
C ILE A 112 -3.20 6.29 11.08
N VAL A 113 -2.60 5.11 11.20
CA VAL A 113 -3.03 4.11 12.20
C VAL A 113 -2.89 4.66 13.62
N ILE A 114 -1.79 5.37 13.93
CA ILE A 114 -1.61 6.00 15.26
C ILE A 114 -2.71 7.03 15.50
N ALA A 115 -3.01 7.89 14.53
CA ALA A 115 -4.07 8.89 14.68
C ALA A 115 -5.45 8.24 14.90
N GLU A 116 -5.74 7.15 14.20
CA GLU A 116 -6.99 6.39 14.38
C GLU A 116 -7.05 5.74 15.77
N VAL A 117 -5.97 5.08 16.22
CA VAL A 117 -5.92 4.46 17.55
C VAL A 117 -6.04 5.50 18.66
N LEU A 118 -5.39 6.66 18.52
CA LEU A 118 -5.55 7.77 19.47
C LEU A 118 -6.94 8.40 19.47
N ALA A 119 -7.72 8.23 18.41
CA ALA A 119 -9.10 8.70 18.36
C ALA A 119 -10.10 7.66 18.89
N ILE A 120 -9.69 6.38 18.99
CA ILE A 120 -10.50 5.30 19.57
C ILE A 120 -10.52 5.37 21.10
N TYR A 121 -9.42 5.79 21.72
CA TYR A 121 -9.18 5.77 23.18
C TYR A 121 -8.96 7.17 23.75
#